data_AF-J9EJY5-F1
#
_entry.id   AF-J9EJY5-F1
#
_cell.length_a   1.000
_cell.length_b   1.000
_cell.length_c   1.000
_cell.angle_alpha   90.00
_cell.angle_beta   90.00
_cell.angle_gamma   90.00
#
_symmetry.space_group_name_H-M   'P 1'
#
loop_
_entity.id
_entity.type
_entity.pdbx_description
1 polymer ?
#
loop_
_entity_poly.entity_id
_entity_poly.type
_entity_poly.pdbx_seq_one_letter_code
_entity_poly.pdbx_strand_id
1 'polypeptide(L)'
;MVDVRDVARAHIRAMECANCNGERILITATPSVWFSQLTRWLHDEFKSQGFLISRVTTPNWLAKLYAKMTCDPHFEAVKYRLGAKLHFDNTKSRRLLQMEYMPIKKSVIDMVYSMLDYGIVVRKKNLEKTKNGDCKIVDHKNIDNNEGNKI
;
A
#
# COMPACT_ATOMS: atom_id res chain seq x y z
N MET A 1 4.83 8.66 2.00
CA MET A 1 4.55 7.37 1.31
C MET A 1 4.89 7.56 -0.16
N VAL A 2 5.33 6.50 -0.85
CA VAL A 2 5.70 6.57 -2.26
C VAL A 2 5.53 5.20 -2.93
N ASP A 3 5.25 5.20 -4.23
CA ASP A 3 5.20 3.99 -5.06
C ASP A 3 6.61 3.47 -5.35
N VAL A 4 6.80 2.14 -5.34
CA VAL A 4 8.12 1.52 -5.62
C VAL A 4 8.60 1.81 -7.04
N ARG A 5 7.69 1.93 -8.02
CA ARG A 5 8.02 2.29 -9.41
C ARG A 5 8.63 3.69 -9.50
N ASP A 6 8.13 4.62 -8.69
CA ASP A 6 8.67 5.98 -8.62
C ASP A 6 10.05 5.99 -7.96
N VAL A 7 10.24 5.17 -6.92
CA VAL A 7 11.54 4.99 -6.27
C VAL A 7 12.56 4.42 -7.26
N ALA A 8 12.20 3.40 -8.04
CA ALA A 8 13.08 2.84 -9.06
C ALA A 8 13.48 3.89 -10.12
N ARG A 9 12.50 4.67 -10.62
CA ARG A 9 12.79 5.79 -11.55
C ARG A 9 13.70 6.83 -10.93
N ALA A 10 13.52 7.15 -9.64
CA ALA A 10 14.39 8.09 -8.94
C ALA A 10 15.84 7.59 -8.86
N HIS A 11 16.05 6.29 -8.63
CA HIS A 11 17.40 5.71 -8.61
C HIS A 11 18.07 5.79 -9.98
N ILE A 12 17.35 5.46 -11.06
CA ILE A 12 17.88 5.56 -12.42
C ILE A 12 18.28 7.01 -12.73
N ARG A 13 17.39 7.97 -12.47
CA ARG A 13 17.68 9.38 -12.69
C ARG A 13 18.80 9.92 -11.81
N ALA A 14 18.95 9.41 -10.60
CA ALA A 14 20.06 9.79 -9.74
C ALA A 14 21.41 9.35 -10.30
N MET A 15 21.47 8.21 -11.01
CA MET A 15 22.69 7.76 -11.69
C MET A 15 23.02 8.61 -12.93
N GLU A 16 22.01 9.13 -13.63
CA GLU A 16 22.18 9.97 -14.83
C GLU A 16 22.47 11.44 -14.50
N CYS A 17 22.07 11.91 -13.32
CA CYS A 17 22.18 13.29 -12.89
C CYS A 17 23.56 13.60 -12.29
N ALA A 18 24.45 14.23 -13.06
CA ALA A 18 25.76 14.70 -12.57
C ALA A 18 25.65 15.69 -11.38
N ASN A 19 24.58 16.50 -11.34
CA ASN A 19 24.34 17.50 -10.30
C ASN A 19 23.73 16.92 -9.01
N CYS A 20 23.52 15.61 -8.95
CA CYS A 20 22.91 14.95 -7.80
C CYS A 20 23.95 14.36 -6.83
N ASN A 21 25.24 14.46 -7.16
CA ASN A 21 26.33 13.98 -6.31
C ASN A 21 26.39 14.70 -4.95
N GLY A 22 26.49 13.91 -3.87
CA GLY A 22 26.58 14.42 -2.50
C GLY A 22 25.25 14.89 -1.90
N GLU A 23 24.17 14.88 -2.67
CA GLU A 23 22.88 15.40 -2.22
C GLU A 23 22.01 14.33 -1.56
N ARG A 24 21.45 14.65 -0.39
CA ARG A 24 20.38 13.85 0.23
C ARG A 24 19.05 14.27 -0.37
N ILE A 25 18.38 13.36 -1.08
CA ILE A 25 17.12 13.61 -1.77
C ILE A 25 16.03 12.74 -1.14
N LEU A 26 14.98 13.36 -0.62
CA LEU A 26 13.82 12.65 -0.08
C LEU A 26 12.86 12.29 -1.21
N ILE A 27 12.62 10.99 -1.38
CA ILE A 27 11.68 10.45 -2.36
C ILE A 27 10.37 10.18 -1.63
N THR A 28 9.42 11.10 -1.76
CA THR A 28 8.09 10.96 -1.16
C THR A 28 7.04 11.69 -1.98
N ALA A 29 5.90 11.04 -2.18
CA ALA A 29 4.74 11.67 -2.79
C ALA A 29 4.06 12.58 -1.75
N THR A 30 3.80 13.82 -2.15
CA THR A 30 3.05 14.80 -1.36
C THR A 30 1.65 14.96 -1.97
N PRO A 31 0.59 15.11 -1.15
CA PRO A 31 0.58 15.29 0.31
C PRO A 31 0.74 13.97 1.11
N SER A 32 1.17 14.08 2.37
CA SER A 32 1.15 12.96 3.32
C SER A 32 -0.29 12.51 3.58
N VAL A 33 -0.54 11.21 3.41
CA VAL A 33 -1.87 10.60 3.55
C VAL A 33 -2.01 9.97 4.93
N TRP A 34 -3.17 10.17 5.56
CA TRP A 34 -3.49 9.49 6.81
C TRP A 34 -3.90 8.05 6.57
N PHE A 35 -3.57 7.15 7.50
CA PHE A 35 -3.99 5.75 7.42
C PHE A 35 -5.52 5.61 7.32
N SER A 36 -6.28 6.50 7.97
CA SER A 36 -7.74 6.53 7.87
C SER A 36 -8.26 6.91 6.48
N GLN A 37 -7.50 7.68 5.70
CA GLN A 37 -7.85 7.98 4.30
C GLN A 37 -7.58 6.77 3.41
N LEU A 38 -6.47 6.06 3.66
CA LEU A 38 -6.13 4.84 2.97
C LEU A 38 -7.22 3.77 3.10
N THR A 39 -7.70 3.52 4.34
CA THR A 39 -8.77 2.55 4.60
C THR A 39 -10.09 2.96 3.97
N ARG A 40 -10.39 4.26 3.85
CA ARG A 40 -11.57 4.75 3.11
C ARG A 40 -11.45 4.45 1.63
N TRP A 41 -10.33 4.78 0.98
CA TRP A 41 -10.14 4.49 -0.44
C TRP A 41 -10.26 3.00 -0.75
N LEU A 42 -9.66 2.16 0.09
CA LEU A 42 -9.79 0.71 -0.03
C LEU A 42 -11.22 0.24 0.18
N HIS A 43 -11.92 0.77 1.19
CA HIS A 43 -13.30 0.40 1.44
C HIS A 43 -14.21 0.79 0.26
N ASP A 44 -14.06 2.00 -0.28
CA ASP A 44 -14.90 2.49 -1.36
C ASP A 44 -14.73 1.65 -2.65
N GLU A 45 -13.50 1.23 -2.96
CA GLU A 45 -13.17 0.41 -4.14
C GLU A 45 -13.56 -1.07 -3.96
N PHE A 46 -13.26 -1.66 -2.80
CA PHE A 46 -13.32 -3.12 -2.60
C PHE A 46 -14.57 -3.61 -1.86
N LYS A 47 -15.41 -2.73 -1.31
CA LYS A 47 -16.69 -3.13 -0.68
C LYS A 47 -17.60 -3.86 -1.67
N SER A 48 -17.65 -3.41 -2.92
CA SER A 48 -18.43 -4.05 -4.00
C SER A 48 -17.96 -5.48 -4.29
N GLN A 49 -16.69 -5.78 -4.02
CA GLN A 49 -16.09 -7.09 -4.24
C GLN A 49 -16.24 -8.03 -3.01
N GLY A 50 -16.94 -7.58 -1.96
CA GLY A 50 -17.24 -8.36 -0.77
C GLY A 50 -16.21 -8.25 0.36
N PHE A 51 -15.23 -7.35 0.26
CA PHE A 51 -14.22 -7.14 1.31
C PHE A 51 -14.79 -6.29 2.46
N LEU A 52 -14.61 -6.78 3.69
CA LEU A 52 -14.98 -6.07 4.91
C LEU A 52 -13.76 -5.34 5.47
N ILE A 53 -13.53 -4.13 4.99
CA ILE A 53 -12.44 -3.28 5.45
C ILE A 53 -12.94 -2.39 6.59
N SER A 54 -12.31 -2.49 7.76
CA SER A 54 -12.62 -1.66 8.93
C SER A 54 -12.20 -0.21 8.70
N ARG A 55 -13.12 0.72 8.98
CA ARG A 55 -12.91 2.17 8.87
C ARG A 55 -12.69 2.84 10.24
N VAL A 56 -12.70 2.05 11.31
CA VAL A 56 -12.64 2.56 12.68
C VAL A 56 -11.27 3.17 12.95
N THR A 57 -11.25 4.42 13.39
CA THR A 57 -10.03 5.09 13.83
C THR A 57 -9.88 4.88 15.33
N THR A 58 -8.89 4.09 15.74
CA THR A 58 -8.61 3.82 17.15
C THR A 58 -8.01 5.06 17.83
N PRO A 59 -8.56 5.52 18.96
CA PRO A 59 -7.95 6.59 19.75
C PRO A 59 -6.55 6.21 20.24
N ASN A 60 -5.64 7.19 20.29
CA ASN A 60 -4.24 6.96 20.69
C ASN A 60 -4.09 6.32 22.08
N TRP A 61 -4.97 6.64 23.03
CA TRP A 61 -4.93 6.06 24.37
C TRP A 61 -5.26 4.56 24.37
N LEU A 62 -6.21 4.14 23.52
CA LEU A 62 -6.61 2.74 23.39
C LEU A 62 -5.51 1.92 22.73
N ALA A 63 -4.84 2.49 21.71
CA ALA A 63 -3.65 1.89 21.13
C ALA A 63 -2.51 1.75 22.16
N LYS A 64 -2.27 2.76 23.00
CA LYS A 64 -1.27 2.68 24.09
C LYS A 64 -1.63 1.62 25.13
N LEU A 65 -2.90 1.50 25.49
CA LEU A 65 -3.37 0.48 26.43
C LEU A 65 -3.19 -0.93 25.85
N TYR A 66 -3.55 -1.11 24.58
CA TYR A 66 -3.37 -2.37 23.87
C TYR A 66 -1.89 -2.76 23.73
N ALA A 67 -1.01 -1.80 23.42
CA ALA A 67 0.43 -2.00 23.38
C ALA A 67 0.98 -2.52 24.71
N LYS A 68 0.52 -1.91 25.81
CA LYS A 68 0.96 -2.28 27.17
C LYS A 68 0.38 -3.63 27.61
N MET A 69 -0.83 -3.97 27.16
CA MET A 69 -1.52 -5.20 27.56
C MET A 69 -1.04 -6.44 26.79
N THR A 70 -0.75 -6.28 25.49
CA THR A 70 -0.42 -7.43 24.62
C THR A 70 1.08 -7.73 24.59
N CYS A 71 1.95 -6.82 25.07
CA CYS A 71 3.41 -6.97 25.09
C CYS A 71 4.02 -7.41 23.74
N ASP A 72 3.35 -7.08 22.63
CA ASP A 72 3.84 -7.41 21.29
C ASP A 72 5.01 -6.50 20.89
N PRO A 73 6.22 -7.04 20.62
CA PRO A 73 7.39 -6.24 20.25
C PRO A 73 7.14 -5.41 18.99
N HIS A 74 6.33 -5.93 18.07
CA HIS A 74 6.01 -5.28 16.80
C HIS A 74 5.13 -4.04 17.01
N PHE A 75 4.18 -4.10 17.94
CA PHE A 75 3.29 -2.99 18.22
C PHE A 75 3.99 -1.91 19.05
N GLU A 76 4.94 -2.29 19.90
CA GLU A 76 5.74 -1.37 20.69
C GLU A 76 6.56 -0.40 19.82
N ALA A 77 7.12 -0.86 18.70
CA ALA A 77 7.86 0.01 17.76
C ALA A 77 6.95 1.02 17.05
N VAL A 78 5.67 0.69 16.86
CA VAL A 78 4.70 1.54 16.16
C VAL A 78 4.13 2.61 17.08
N LYS A 79 4.11 2.40 18.40
CA LYS A 79 3.47 3.31 19.38
C LYS A 79 3.94 4.76 19.29
N TYR A 80 5.22 5.00 18.98
CA TYR A 80 5.81 6.34 18.87
C TYR A 80 5.55 7.02 17.51
N ARG A 81 5.11 6.27 16.51
CA ARG A 81 4.78 6.78 15.16
C ARG A 81 3.31 7.18 15.04
N LEU A 82 2.47 6.79 16.00
CA LEU A 82 1.03 7.09 16.01
C LEU A 82 0.78 8.54 16.46
N GLY A 83 0.04 9.29 15.65
CA GLY A 83 -0.44 10.65 15.97
C GLY A 83 0.43 11.82 15.47
N ALA A 84 1.66 11.57 15.00
CA ALA A 84 2.50 12.60 14.42
C ALA A 84 2.14 12.85 12.95
N LYS A 85 1.79 14.10 12.60
CA LYS A 85 1.60 14.51 11.21
C LYS A 85 2.97 14.78 10.60
N LEU A 86 3.51 13.80 9.88
CA LEU A 86 4.79 13.94 9.19
C LEU A 86 4.60 14.79 7.94
N HIS A 87 5.17 16.00 7.98
CA HIS A 87 5.28 16.87 6.82
C HIS A 87 6.62 16.57 6.13
N PHE A 88 6.54 16.24 4.84
CA PHE A 88 7.71 15.99 4.01
C PHE A 88 7.72 16.99 2.87
N ASP A 89 8.89 17.53 2.58
CA ASP A 89 9.11 18.35 1.40
C ASP A 89 9.83 17.52 0.32
N ASN A 90 9.26 17.50 -0.87
CA ASN A 90 9.80 16.81 -2.05
C ASN A 90 10.26 17.77 -3.16
N THR A 91 10.31 19.08 -2.90
CA THR A 91 10.78 20.12 -3.84
C THR A 91 12.10 19.76 -4.49
N LYS A 92 13.07 19.29 -3.70
CA LYS A 92 14.40 18.90 -4.18
C LYS A 92 14.37 17.74 -5.17
N SER A 93 13.55 16.72 -4.90
CA SER A 93 13.39 15.57 -5.80
C SER A 93 12.73 15.95 -7.12
N ARG A 94 11.76 16.87 -7.09
CA ARG A 94 11.11 17.39 -8.31
C ARG A 94 12.06 18.26 -9.12
N ARG A 95 12.89 19.08 -8.47
CA ARG A 95 13.82 20.00 -9.15
C ARG A 95 15.04 19.29 -9.72
N LEU A 96 15.70 18.43 -8.93
CA LEU A 96 16.96 17.80 -9.33
C LEU A 96 16.72 16.58 -10.22
N LEU A 97 15.81 15.70 -9.82
CA LEU A 97 15.53 14.44 -10.53
C LEU A 97 14.36 14.56 -11.52
N GLN A 98 13.77 15.75 -11.68
CA GLN A 98 12.63 15.98 -12.59
C GLN A 98 11.52 14.92 -12.41
N MET A 99 11.28 14.55 -11.15
CA MET A 99 10.37 13.46 -10.80
C MET A 99 8.92 13.90 -10.79
N GLU A 100 8.08 13.09 -11.43
CA GLU A 100 6.64 13.10 -11.27
C GLU A 100 6.20 11.86 -10.50
N TYR A 101 5.47 12.10 -9.41
CA TYR A 101 5.01 11.06 -8.50
C TYR A 101 3.61 10.58 -8.85
N MET A 102 3.41 9.28 -8.76
CA MET A 102 2.09 8.68 -8.92
C MET A 102 1.19 9.04 -7.72
N PRO A 103 -0.11 9.30 -7.95
CA PRO A 103 -1.05 9.51 -6.85
C PRO A 103 -1.12 8.27 -5.94
N ILE A 104 -0.96 8.48 -4.63
CA ILE A 104 -0.91 7.40 -3.62
C ILE A 104 -2.16 6.50 -3.69
N LYS A 105 -3.34 7.08 -3.94
CA LYS A 105 -4.59 6.32 -4.10
C LYS A 105 -4.47 5.26 -5.19
N LYS A 106 -3.90 5.62 -6.35
CA LYS A 106 -3.74 4.71 -7.48
C LYS A 106 -2.77 3.57 -7.13
N SER A 107 -1.60 3.92 -6.60
CA SER A 107 -0.58 2.94 -6.17
C SER A 107 -1.13 1.88 -5.22
N VAL A 108 -1.97 2.28 -4.27
CA VAL A 108 -2.55 1.38 -3.27
C VAL A 108 -3.59 0.46 -3.91
N ILE A 109 -4.43 0.99 -4.79
CA ILE A 109 -5.45 0.20 -5.50
C ILE A 109 -4.78 -0.80 -6.44
N ASP A 110 -3.81 -0.36 -7.24
CA ASP A 110 -3.00 -1.21 -8.13
C ASP A 110 -2.31 -2.35 -7.34
N MET A 111 -1.78 -2.04 -6.16
CA MET A 111 -1.15 -3.03 -5.28
C MET A 111 -2.15 -4.10 -4.84
N VAL A 112 -3.36 -3.72 -4.41
CA VAL A 112 -4.37 -4.70 -3.99
C VAL A 112 -4.86 -5.53 -5.18
N TYR A 113 -5.03 -4.94 -6.36
CA TYR A 113 -5.33 -5.71 -7.57
C TYR A 113 -4.23 -6.73 -7.89
N SER A 114 -2.96 -6.32 -7.80
CA SER A 114 -1.84 -7.25 -7.96
C SER A 114 -1.91 -8.39 -6.93
N MET A 115 -2.21 -8.10 -5.67
CA MET A 115 -2.37 -9.13 -4.63
C MET A 115 -3.53 -10.10 -4.90
N LEU A 116 -4.62 -9.60 -5.52
CA LEU A 116 -5.73 -10.45 -5.95
C LEU A 116 -5.32 -11.38 -7.09
N ASP A 117 -4.57 -10.86 -8.06
CA ASP A 117 -4.13 -11.61 -9.24
C ASP A 117 -3.10 -12.69 -8.88
N TYR A 118 -2.20 -12.39 -7.93
CA TYR A 118 -1.26 -13.37 -7.37
C TYR A 118 -1.89 -14.32 -6.34
N GLY A 119 -3.19 -14.21 -6.04
CA GLY A 119 -3.88 -15.08 -5.08
C GLY A 119 -3.48 -14.88 -3.61
N ILE A 120 -2.74 -13.82 -3.29
CA ILE A 120 -2.37 -13.45 -1.92
C ILE A 120 -3.62 -13.02 -1.13
N VAL A 121 -4.56 -12.37 -1.82
CA VAL A 121 -5.86 -11.99 -1.27
C VAL A 121 -6.96 -12.67 -2.07
N VAL A 122 -7.80 -13.45 -1.40
CA VAL A 122 -8.89 -14.20 -2.05
C VAL A 122 -10.16 -13.35 -2.10
N ARG A 123 -10.79 -13.27 -3.28
CA ARG A 123 -12.09 -12.60 -3.43
C ARG A 123 -13.15 -13.40 -2.69
N LYS A 124 -13.93 -12.73 -1.84
CA LYS A 124 -14.99 -13.39 -1.06
C LYS A 124 -16.07 -14.05 -1.92
N LYS A 125 -16.33 -13.53 -3.13
CA LYS A 125 -17.21 -14.16 -4.12
C LYS A 125 -16.72 -15.52 -4.64
N ASN A 126 -15.40 -15.78 -4.54
CA ASN A 126 -14.78 -17.04 -4.91
C ASN A 126 -14.55 -17.94 -3.67
N LEU A 127 -15.05 -17.56 -2.50
CA LEU A 127 -15.01 -18.39 -1.30
C LEU A 127 -16.31 -19.18 -1.22
N GLU A 128 -16.29 -20.44 -1.66
CA GLU A 128 -17.33 -21.39 -1.28
C GLU A 128 -17.21 -21.66 0.24
N LYS A 129 -18.29 -21.41 0.98
CA LYS A 129 -18.35 -21.76 2.40
C LYS A 129 -18.42 -23.28 2.52
N THR A 130 -17.33 -23.92 2.91
CA THR A 130 -17.41 -25.30 3.39
C THR A 130 -18.07 -25.30 4.78
N LYS A 131 -18.88 -26.33 5.08
CA LYS A 131 -19.73 -26.40 6.29
C LYS A 131 -18.96 -26.41 7.63
N ASN A 132 -17.62 -26.38 7.63
CA ASN A 132 -16.76 -26.42 8.82
C ASN A 132 -16.04 -25.09 9.15
N GLY A 133 -16.41 -23.96 8.55
CA GLY A 133 -15.84 -22.66 8.92
C GLY A 133 -14.46 -22.34 8.32
N ASP A 134 -13.83 -23.30 7.64
CA ASP A 134 -12.61 -23.08 6.89
C ASP A 134 -12.89 -22.63 5.45
N CYS A 135 -12.24 -21.54 5.05
CA CYS A 135 -12.25 -21.05 3.68
C CYS A 135 -11.18 -21.80 2.86
N LYS A 136 -11.61 -22.67 1.93
CA LYS A 136 -10.70 -23.27 0.94
C LYS A 136 -10.63 -22.38 -0.31
N ILE A 137 -9.42 -22.21 -0.84
CA ILE A 137 -9.19 -21.57 -2.13
C ILE A 137 -9.72 -22.54 -3.19
N VAL A 138 -10.68 -22.10 -4.01
CA VAL A 138 -11.20 -22.91 -5.13
C VAL A 138 -10.08 -23.03 -6.16
N ASP A 139 -9.77 -24.26 -6.56
CA ASP A 139 -8.61 -24.67 -7.36
C ASP A 139 -8.22 -23.68 -8.48
N HIS A 140 -6.94 -23.30 -8.49
CA HIS A 140 -6.30 -22.65 -9.64
C HIS A 140 -6.26 -23.63 -10.83
N LYS A 141 -7.30 -23.62 -11.67
CA LYS A 141 -7.20 -24.16 -13.04
C LYS A 141 -7.60 -23.10 -14.05
N ASN A 142 -6.66 -22.87 -14.99
CA ASN A 142 -6.72 -22.03 -16.19
C ASN A 142 -6.60 -20.50 -16.02
N ILE A 143 -5.36 -20.01 -15.98
CA ILE A 143 -5.03 -18.65 -16.47
C ILE A 143 -4.04 -18.70 -17.66
N ASP A 144 -3.53 -19.86 -18.08
CA ASP A 144 -2.47 -19.92 -19.11
C ASP A 144 -2.94 -20.19 -20.55
N ASN A 145 -4.25 -20.15 -20.85
CA ASN A 145 -4.75 -20.51 -22.19
C ASN A 145 -5.64 -19.43 -22.83
N ASN A 146 -5.14 -18.20 -23.00
CA ASN A 146 -5.49 -17.37 -24.17
C ASN A 146 -4.76 -16.02 -24.15
N GLU A 147 -3.68 -15.91 -24.92
CA GLU A 147 -3.46 -14.79 -25.87
C GLU A 147 -2.18 -14.99 -26.71
N GLY A 148 -1.98 -16.22 -27.19
CA GLY A 148 -1.23 -16.46 -28.41
C GLY A 148 -2.16 -16.48 -29.61
N ASN A 149 -2.78 -15.35 -29.96
CA ASN A 149 -3.25 -15.05 -31.33
C ASN A 149 -3.79 -13.61 -31.50
N LYS A 150 -2.92 -12.63 -31.76
CA LYS A 150 -3.25 -11.50 -32.65
C LYS A 150 -2.01 -10.69 -33.05
N ILE A 151 -1.66 -10.88 -34.33
CA ILE A 151 -0.80 -10.10 -35.24
C ILE A 151 0.70 -10.26 -35.01
#